data_AF-A0A1M2VQ65-F1
#
_entry.id   AF-A0A1M2VQ65-F1
#
_cell.length_a   1.000
_cell.length_b   1.000
_cell.length_c   1.000
_cell.angle_alpha   90.00
_cell.angle_beta   90.00
_cell.angle_gamma   90.00
#
_symmetry.space_group_name_H-M   'P 1'
#
loop_
_entity.id
_entity.type
_entity.pdbx_description
1 polymer ?
#
loop_
_entity_poly.entity_id
_entity_poly.type
_entity_poly.pdbx_seq_one_letter_code
_entity_poly.pdbx_strand_id
1 'polypeptide(L)'
;MPPGHHTSNPGSLSGREGLTKNSAGTPYSHIEAYATCVATNHFTTALPVLAVPITSVDTSLSDLHYNDNLVYHYSGGMALGALKRWREAEEFFELCVSAPAQVPAAIQLEAYKKLVLVQLIQYGETASAPKYTHPALSRLLKGTPYGAFIKMYPAQINTLRAHITKEQEQLVQDRNLGLINQAIDRSPVWLIKKLTATYLTLGLADIGREVGIESDEEIRAIILAMIDAGEINATISADNTVTFADVVPKFSKDDLDRILVQAQEHNRALLDVERAVNASKEYLTKAMKHKDDAGWGIEEDMFPPGISGGTAWAED
;
A
#
# COMPACT_ATOMS: atom_id res chain seq x y z
N MET A 1 62.57 -8.43 -26.36
CA MET A 1 63.39 -8.64 -25.15
C MET A 1 63.07 -7.51 -24.16
N PRO A 2 62.80 -7.87 -22.89
CA PRO A 2 62.33 -6.98 -21.80
C PRO A 2 63.55 -6.30 -21.12
N PRO A 3 63.45 -5.50 -20.03
CA PRO A 3 62.92 -5.83 -18.68
C PRO A 3 62.01 -4.70 -18.12
N GLY A 4 61.34 -4.76 -16.97
CA GLY A 4 61.33 -5.68 -15.83
C GLY A 4 60.81 -4.90 -14.61
N HIS A 5 60.00 -5.58 -13.80
CA HIS A 5 59.24 -5.16 -12.61
C HIS A 5 59.97 -4.37 -11.52
N HIS A 6 59.21 -3.52 -10.81
CA HIS A 6 59.12 -3.40 -9.33
C HIS A 6 57.85 -2.57 -8.99
N THR A 7 56.69 -3.15 -8.68
CA THR A 7 56.18 -3.57 -7.36
C THR A 7 56.37 -2.56 -6.22
N SER A 8 55.30 -1.82 -5.91
CA SER A 8 54.97 -1.38 -4.55
C SER A 8 53.47 -1.10 -4.43
N ASN A 9 52.75 -2.07 -3.88
CA ASN A 9 51.47 -1.88 -3.20
C ASN A 9 51.78 -1.29 -1.82
N PRO A 10 51.00 -0.33 -1.29
CA PRO A 10 50.09 -0.74 -0.23
C PRO A 10 48.77 0.06 -0.24
N GLY A 11 47.70 -0.57 0.22
CA GLY A 11 46.48 0.15 0.60
C GLY A 11 45.20 -0.55 0.21
N SER A 12 45.03 -1.79 0.67
CA SER A 12 43.73 -2.43 0.78
C SER A 12 42.80 -1.59 1.67
N LEU A 13 41.98 -0.72 1.07
CA LEU A 13 40.78 -0.22 1.73
C LEU A 13 39.66 -1.21 1.47
N SER A 14 39.70 -2.25 2.30
CA SER A 14 38.53 -2.97 2.76
C SER A 14 37.51 -1.95 3.27
N GLY A 15 36.54 -1.61 2.43
CA GLY A 15 35.39 -0.76 2.76
C GLY A 15 34.10 -1.48 2.38
N ARG A 16 34.00 -2.76 2.73
CA ARG A 16 32.80 -3.60 2.58
C ARG A 16 32.41 -4.18 3.94
N GLU A 17 32.35 -3.33 4.96
CA GLU A 17 31.75 -3.66 6.25
C GLU A 17 30.94 -2.44 6.70
N GLY A 18 29.62 -2.60 6.84
CA GLY A 18 28.82 -1.57 7.52
C GLY A 18 27.34 -1.45 7.18
N LEU A 19 26.79 -2.10 6.15
CA LEU A 19 25.35 -2.04 5.83
C LEU A 19 24.56 -3.22 6.40
N THR A 20 24.85 -3.60 7.64
CA THR A 20 24.07 -4.60 8.39
C THR A 20 24.03 -4.18 9.86
N LYS A 21 23.16 -3.21 10.16
CA LYS A 21 22.59 -2.90 11.47
C LYS A 21 21.62 -1.75 11.22
N ASN A 22 20.35 -1.95 11.61
CA ASN A 22 19.27 -0.97 11.64
C ASN A 22 19.80 0.47 11.50
N SER A 23 19.74 1.02 10.28
CA SER A 23 20.15 2.40 10.08
C SER A 23 19.13 3.27 10.78
N ALA A 24 19.48 3.70 11.99
CA ALA A 24 18.89 4.84 12.67
C ALA A 24 19.23 6.11 11.88
N GLY A 25 18.78 6.18 10.62
CA GLY A 25 18.71 7.43 9.88
C GLY A 25 17.69 8.28 10.61
N THR A 26 18.11 9.45 11.09
CA THR A 26 17.18 10.35 11.77
C THR A 26 16.10 10.75 10.75
N PRO A 27 14.81 10.69 11.08
CA PRO A 27 13.72 11.10 10.19
C PRO A 27 13.94 12.47 9.54
N TYR A 28 14.66 13.37 10.22
CA TYR A 28 15.14 14.65 9.70
C TYR A 28 15.97 14.56 8.42
N SER A 29 16.99 13.68 8.40
CA SER A 29 17.84 13.49 7.22
C SER A 29 17.05 12.93 6.02
N HIS A 30 16.04 12.11 6.31
CA HIS A 30 15.13 11.60 5.27
C HIS A 30 14.21 12.71 4.75
N ILE A 31 13.65 13.55 5.62
CA ILE A 31 12.76 14.66 5.23
C ILE A 31 13.49 15.68 4.35
N GLU A 32 14.73 16.07 4.69
CA GLU A 32 15.53 16.98 3.87
C GLU A 32 15.90 16.36 2.50
N ALA A 33 16.26 15.07 2.51
CA ALA A 33 16.52 14.34 1.27
C ALA A 33 15.26 14.30 0.38
N TYR A 34 14.07 14.06 0.95
CA TYR A 34 12.83 14.05 0.19
C TYR A 34 12.43 15.43 -0.32
N ALA A 35 12.56 16.48 0.50
CA ALA A 35 12.30 17.85 0.08
C ALA A 35 13.18 18.22 -1.12
N THR A 36 14.44 17.79 -1.12
CA THR A 36 15.38 18.00 -2.23
C THR A 36 15.02 17.16 -3.45
N CYS A 37 14.61 15.89 -3.28
CA CYS A 37 14.18 15.02 -4.39
C CYS A 37 12.89 15.53 -5.06
N VAL A 38 11.93 16.02 -4.27
CA VAL A 38 10.69 16.63 -4.76
C VAL A 38 10.98 17.96 -5.48
N ALA A 39 11.86 18.81 -4.92
CA ALA A 39 12.24 20.07 -5.54
C ALA A 39 12.99 19.87 -6.87
N THR A 40 13.81 18.81 -6.97
CA THR A 40 14.63 18.53 -8.15
C THR A 40 13.97 17.58 -9.15
N ASN A 41 12.79 17.02 -8.86
CA ASN A 41 12.12 15.96 -9.63
C ASN A 41 12.98 14.69 -9.87
N HIS A 42 14.01 14.45 -9.05
CA HIS A 42 14.84 13.25 -9.12
C HIS A 42 14.41 12.29 -8.00
N PHE A 43 13.43 11.44 -8.29
CA PHE A 43 12.86 10.52 -7.28
C PHE A 43 13.63 9.21 -7.14
N THR A 44 14.44 8.84 -8.13
CA THR A 44 15.24 7.60 -8.12
C THR A 44 16.33 7.61 -7.04
N THR A 45 16.85 8.78 -6.67
CA THR A 45 17.82 8.95 -5.59
C THR A 45 17.23 8.72 -4.20
N ALA A 46 15.90 8.80 -4.05
CA ALA A 46 15.20 8.53 -2.80
C ALA A 46 14.98 7.03 -2.53
N LEU A 47 15.16 6.17 -3.54
CA LEU A 47 14.84 4.74 -3.45
C LEU A 47 15.64 3.97 -2.38
N PRO A 48 16.98 4.15 -2.23
CA PRO A 48 17.74 3.44 -1.21
C PRO A 48 17.30 3.82 0.21
N VAL A 49 16.81 5.04 0.37
CA VAL A 49 16.37 5.62 1.64
C VAL A 49 14.96 5.12 2.00
N LEU A 50 14.09 4.93 1.00
CA LEU A 50 12.73 4.39 1.16
C LEU A 50 12.69 2.87 1.32
N ALA A 51 13.71 2.16 0.81
CA ALA A 51 13.76 0.70 0.86
C ALA A 51 14.00 0.12 2.27
N VAL A 52 14.41 0.95 3.23
CA VAL A 52 14.64 0.54 4.61
C VAL A 52 13.45 0.96 5.47
N PRO A 53 12.60 0.02 5.93
CA PRO A 53 11.47 0.35 6.78
C PRO A 53 11.96 0.86 8.14
N ILE A 54 11.46 2.03 8.56
CA ILE A 54 11.74 2.59 9.89
C ILE A 54 10.78 1.95 10.88
N THR A 55 11.29 1.05 11.72
CA THR A 55 10.48 0.32 12.73
C THR A 55 10.56 0.94 14.13
N SER A 56 11.58 1.75 14.41
CA SER A 56 11.77 2.43 15.69
C SER A 56 12.26 3.86 15.46
N VAL A 57 11.59 4.82 16.09
CA VAL A 57 11.99 6.24 16.09
C VAL A 57 12.73 6.53 17.38
N ASP A 58 14.00 6.90 17.29
CA ASP A 58 14.79 7.30 18.44
C ASP A 58 14.65 8.82 18.67
N THR A 59 13.89 9.19 19.69
CA THR A 59 13.65 10.58 20.09
C THR A 59 14.84 11.22 20.79
N SER A 60 15.88 10.46 21.13
CA SER A 60 17.12 10.99 21.72
C SER A 60 18.08 11.58 20.67
N LEU A 61 17.96 11.14 19.41
CA LEU A 61 18.84 11.56 18.31
C LEU A 61 18.43 12.88 17.67
N SER A 62 17.16 13.29 17.81
CA SER A 62 16.64 14.54 17.25
C SER A 62 15.31 14.92 17.89
N ASP A 63 15.03 16.22 17.94
CA ASP A 63 13.76 16.77 18.46
C ASP A 63 12.64 16.53 17.45
N LEU A 64 12.08 15.32 17.43
CA LEU A 64 11.03 14.95 16.48
C LEU A 64 9.68 15.50 16.90
N HIS A 65 9.02 16.18 15.97
CA HIS A 65 7.65 16.61 16.10
C HIS A 65 6.68 15.69 15.35
N TYR A 66 5.42 15.68 15.76
CA TYR A 66 4.36 14.92 15.09
C TYR A 66 4.26 15.23 13.59
N ASN A 67 4.46 16.51 13.20
CA ASN A 67 4.42 16.93 11.81
C ASN A 67 5.53 16.30 10.96
N ASP A 68 6.68 15.98 11.54
CA ASP A 68 7.79 15.35 10.82
C ASP A 68 7.41 13.95 10.33
N ASN A 69 6.68 13.20 11.17
CA ASN A 69 6.13 11.90 10.80
C ASN A 69 5.16 12.02 9.61
N LEU A 70 4.29 13.04 9.61
CA LEU A 70 3.34 13.27 8.50
C LEU A 70 4.06 13.66 7.22
N VAL A 71 5.03 14.58 7.29
CA VAL A 71 5.80 15.06 6.14
C VAL A 71 6.64 13.93 5.54
N TYR A 72 7.27 13.11 6.38
CA TYR A 72 8.03 11.93 5.95
C TYR A 72 7.16 10.98 5.11
N HIS A 73 6.03 10.53 5.67
CA HIS A 73 5.17 9.56 4.99
C HIS A 73 4.51 10.14 3.74
N TYR A 74 4.07 11.40 3.80
CA TYR A 74 3.48 12.09 2.65
C TYR A 74 4.47 12.26 1.50
N SER A 75 5.70 12.71 1.80
CA SER A 75 6.74 12.91 0.79
C SER A 75 7.26 11.58 0.21
N GLY A 76 7.39 10.54 1.02
CA GLY A 76 7.71 9.19 0.56
C GLY A 76 6.64 8.63 -0.38
N GLY A 77 5.36 8.75 -0.02
CA GLY A 77 4.24 8.36 -0.89
C GLY A 77 4.22 9.13 -2.22
N MET A 78 4.51 10.43 -2.19
CA MET A 78 4.66 11.26 -3.40
C MET A 78 5.79 10.77 -4.31
N ALA A 79 6.96 10.48 -3.75
CA ALA A 79 8.12 9.99 -4.51
C ALA A 79 7.84 8.61 -5.13
N LEU A 80 7.25 7.69 -4.37
CA LEU A 80 6.88 6.36 -4.85
C LEU A 80 5.77 6.41 -5.90
N GLY A 81 4.78 7.29 -5.72
CA GLY A 81 3.72 7.54 -6.70
C GLY A 81 4.27 8.11 -8.01
N ALA A 82 5.24 9.03 -7.95
CA ALA A 82 5.92 9.55 -9.14
C ALA A 82 6.69 8.46 -9.90
N LEU A 83 7.22 7.46 -9.19
CA LEU A 83 7.89 6.28 -9.75
C LEU A 83 6.92 5.16 -10.15
N LYS A 84 5.61 5.37 -10.03
CA LYS A 84 4.55 4.38 -10.30
C LYS A 84 4.69 3.09 -9.48
N ARG A 85 5.33 3.17 -8.30
CA ARG A 85 5.39 2.07 -7.32
C ARG A 85 4.15 2.13 -6.43
N TRP A 86 2.99 1.88 -7.02
CA TRP A 86 1.68 2.17 -6.42
C TRP A 86 1.45 1.47 -5.09
N ARG A 87 1.84 0.19 -4.97
CA ARG A 87 1.68 -0.60 -3.74
C ARG A 87 2.42 0.02 -2.54
N GLU A 88 3.65 0.46 -2.76
CA GLU A 88 4.44 1.09 -1.70
C GLU A 88 3.96 2.53 -1.44
N ALA A 89 3.53 3.24 -2.49
CA ALA A 89 2.95 4.57 -2.33
C ALA A 89 1.67 4.53 -1.48
N GLU A 90 0.83 3.51 -1.68
CA GLU A 90 -0.37 3.24 -0.88
C GLU A 90 -0.02 3.09 0.59
N GLU A 91 0.92 2.19 0.93
CA GLU A 91 1.35 1.96 2.32
C GLU A 91 1.82 3.26 3.00
N PHE A 92 2.62 4.07 2.30
CA PHE A 92 3.08 5.37 2.83
C PHE A 92 1.94 6.36 3.04
N PHE A 93 0.99 6.47 2.10
CA PHE A 93 -0.15 7.36 2.27
C PHE A 93 -1.09 6.87 3.37
N GLU A 94 -1.30 5.55 3.51
CA GLU A 94 -2.12 4.96 4.56
C GLU A 94 -1.54 5.22 5.95
N LEU A 95 -0.22 5.11 6.12
CA LEU A 95 0.48 5.48 7.36
C LEU A 95 0.30 6.97 7.70
N CYS A 96 0.35 7.86 6.70
CA CYS A 96 0.10 9.28 6.91
C CYS A 96 -1.35 9.58 7.32
N VAL A 97 -2.31 8.92 6.69
CA VAL A 97 -3.75 9.11 6.95
C VAL A 97 -4.15 8.56 8.32
N SER A 98 -3.56 7.44 8.71
CA SER A 98 -3.91 6.73 9.94
C SER A 98 -3.12 7.19 11.18
N ALA A 99 -2.17 8.11 11.01
CA ALA A 99 -1.41 8.69 12.11
C ALA A 99 -2.34 9.32 13.16
N PRO A 100 -2.15 9.01 14.46
CA PRO A 100 -3.06 9.43 15.52
C PRO A 100 -3.05 10.96 15.66
N ALA A 101 -4.24 11.56 15.68
CA ALA A 101 -4.43 12.99 15.85
C ALA A 101 -5.71 13.27 16.64
N GLN A 102 -5.73 14.33 17.45
CA GLN A 102 -6.97 14.83 18.07
C GLN A 102 -7.82 15.60 17.07
N VAL A 103 -7.18 16.29 16.12
CA VAL A 103 -7.81 17.01 15.03
C VAL A 103 -7.03 16.67 13.76
N PRO A 104 -7.70 16.30 12.65
CA PRO A 104 -7.00 15.99 11.40
C PRO A 104 -6.22 17.18 10.86
N ALA A 105 -4.94 16.95 10.55
CA ALA A 105 -4.12 17.94 9.88
C ALA A 105 -4.47 18.03 8.39
N ALA A 106 -4.26 19.20 7.77
CA ALA A 106 -4.50 19.40 6.34
C ALA A 106 -3.69 18.42 5.46
N ILE A 107 -2.46 18.11 5.85
CA ILE A 107 -1.61 17.14 5.15
C ILE A 107 -2.19 15.73 5.15
N GLN A 108 -2.93 15.32 6.19
CA GLN A 108 -3.58 14.01 6.23
C GLN A 108 -4.75 13.95 5.25
N LEU A 109 -5.49 15.05 5.08
CA LEU A 109 -6.54 15.12 4.06
C LEU A 109 -5.95 15.09 2.65
N GLU A 110 -4.85 15.80 2.41
CA GLU A 110 -4.13 15.75 1.13
C GLU A 110 -3.56 14.37 0.82
N ALA A 111 -3.01 13.69 1.83
CA ALA A 111 -2.58 12.30 1.72
C ALA A 111 -3.76 11.39 1.38
N TYR A 112 -4.92 11.59 2.01
CA TYR A 112 -6.10 10.75 1.77
C TYR A 112 -6.65 10.92 0.36
N LYS A 113 -6.69 12.15 -0.16
CA LYS A 113 -7.05 12.41 -1.57
C LYS A 113 -6.14 11.65 -2.54
N LYS A 114 -4.84 11.57 -2.27
CA LYS A 114 -3.87 10.85 -3.12
C LYS A 114 -3.94 9.34 -2.93
N LEU A 115 -4.14 8.87 -1.70
CA LEU A 115 -4.35 7.45 -1.36
C LEU A 115 -5.47 6.85 -2.19
N VAL A 116 -6.64 7.50 -2.20
CA VAL A 116 -7.79 6.98 -2.96
C VAL A 116 -7.52 6.95 -4.46
N LEU A 117 -6.82 7.95 -5.02
CA LEU A 117 -6.46 7.94 -6.43
C LEU A 117 -5.48 6.80 -6.76
N VAL A 118 -4.49 6.57 -5.91
CA VAL A 118 -3.54 5.45 -6.06
C VAL A 118 -4.28 4.11 -6.01
N GLN A 119 -5.23 3.95 -5.08
CA GLN A 119 -6.05 2.75 -4.99
C GLN A 119 -6.93 2.55 -6.24
N LEU A 120 -7.57 3.61 -6.74
CA LEU A 120 -8.34 3.54 -7.98
C LEU A 120 -7.46 3.15 -9.18
N ILE A 121 -6.22 3.65 -9.26
CA ILE A 121 -5.26 3.27 -10.31
C ILE A 121 -4.87 1.79 -10.19
N GLN A 122 -4.63 1.31 -8.97
CA GLN A 122 -4.02 0.01 -8.69
C GLN A 122 -5.01 -1.15 -8.58
N TYR A 123 -6.22 -0.92 -8.08
CA TYR A 123 -7.23 -1.96 -7.84
C TYR A 123 -8.57 -1.68 -8.55
N GLY A 124 -8.77 -0.48 -9.05
CA GLY A 124 -10.04 -0.06 -9.65
C GLY A 124 -11.12 0.30 -8.65
N GLU A 125 -10.83 0.19 -7.36
CA GLU A 125 -11.71 0.50 -6.24
C GLU A 125 -10.88 1.00 -5.04
N THR A 126 -11.55 1.59 -4.05
CA THR A 126 -10.89 2.06 -2.82
C THR A 126 -11.10 1.09 -1.69
N ALA A 127 -10.05 0.82 -0.90
CA ALA A 127 -10.19 0.09 0.35
C ALA A 127 -10.72 0.99 1.46
N SER A 128 -11.33 0.39 2.49
CA SER A 128 -11.70 1.17 3.68
C SER A 128 -10.43 1.51 4.47
N ALA A 129 -10.31 2.76 4.90
CA ALA A 129 -9.21 3.18 5.76
C ALA A 129 -9.20 2.35 7.06
N PRO A 130 -8.02 2.12 7.68
CA PRO A 130 -7.93 1.39 8.93
C PRO A 130 -8.87 1.92 10.00
N LYS A 131 -9.41 1.03 10.84
CA LYS A 131 -10.40 1.38 11.87
C LYS A 131 -9.90 2.42 12.88
N TYR A 132 -8.59 2.53 13.07
CA TYR A 132 -7.95 3.50 13.96
C TYR A 132 -7.70 4.87 13.30
N THR A 133 -8.05 5.03 12.02
CA THR A 133 -8.02 6.32 11.33
C THR A 133 -9.03 7.28 11.94
N HIS A 134 -8.66 8.56 12.06
CA HIS A 134 -9.56 9.55 12.63
C HIS A 134 -10.88 9.66 11.82
N PRO A 135 -12.06 9.46 12.43
CA PRO A 135 -13.32 9.30 11.70
C PRO A 135 -13.75 10.54 10.91
N ALA A 136 -13.33 11.74 11.34
CA ALA A 136 -13.63 12.97 10.62
C ALA A 136 -12.96 13.04 9.23
N LEU A 137 -11.81 12.37 9.01
CA LEU A 137 -11.12 12.39 7.70
C LEU A 137 -11.99 11.78 6.60
N SER A 138 -12.62 10.64 6.87
CA SER A 138 -13.53 9.98 5.94
C SER A 138 -14.77 10.83 5.62
N ARG A 139 -15.23 11.66 6.57
CA ARG A 139 -16.32 12.61 6.31
C ARG A 139 -15.84 13.79 5.46
N LEU A 140 -14.67 14.33 5.75
CA LEU A 140 -14.07 15.44 4.98
C LEU A 140 -13.83 15.01 3.53
N LEU A 141 -13.24 13.84 3.30
CA LEU A 141 -13.00 13.32 1.95
C LEU A 141 -14.30 13.21 1.14
N LYS A 142 -15.40 12.74 1.74
CA LYS A 142 -16.70 12.65 1.06
C LYS A 142 -17.25 14.00 0.60
N GLY A 143 -16.87 15.10 1.27
CA GLY A 143 -17.24 16.46 0.90
C GLY A 143 -16.37 17.09 -0.19
N THR A 144 -15.35 16.38 -0.67
CA THR A 144 -14.47 16.82 -1.75
C THR A 144 -14.86 16.18 -3.10
N PRO A 145 -14.39 16.72 -4.25
CA PRO A 145 -14.65 16.15 -5.57
C PRO A 145 -14.26 14.68 -5.71
N TYR A 146 -13.25 14.24 -4.95
CA TYR A 146 -12.77 12.86 -4.91
C TYR A 146 -13.84 11.90 -4.38
N GLY A 147 -14.68 12.33 -3.44
CA GLY A 147 -15.77 11.51 -2.90
C GLY A 147 -16.82 11.14 -3.94
N ALA A 148 -17.14 12.07 -4.86
CA ALA A 148 -18.02 11.81 -5.99
C ALA A 148 -17.32 10.95 -7.06
N PHE A 149 -16.05 11.23 -7.33
CA PHE A 149 -15.24 10.47 -8.29
C PHE A 149 -15.13 8.99 -7.92
N ILE A 150 -14.85 8.67 -6.64
CA ILE A 150 -14.76 7.28 -6.14
C ILE A 150 -16.06 6.51 -6.42
N LYS A 151 -17.23 7.12 -6.20
CA LYS A 151 -18.52 6.45 -6.40
C LYS A 151 -18.83 6.17 -7.87
N MET A 152 -18.31 6.98 -8.77
CA MET A 152 -18.53 6.85 -10.20
C MET A 152 -17.53 5.87 -10.85
N TYR A 153 -16.41 5.60 -10.19
CA TYR A 153 -15.34 4.77 -10.75
C TYR A 153 -15.60 3.27 -10.53
N PRO A 154 -15.29 2.39 -11.50
CA PRO A 154 -14.89 2.67 -12.87
C PRO A 154 -16.11 3.02 -13.77
N ALA A 155 -15.89 3.89 -14.75
CA ALA A 155 -16.90 4.29 -15.74
C ALA A 155 -16.25 4.69 -17.07
N GLN A 156 -17.07 4.86 -18.10
CA GLN A 156 -16.58 5.27 -19.42
C GLN A 156 -15.79 6.59 -19.34
N ILE A 157 -14.71 6.68 -20.13
CA ILE A 157 -13.77 7.82 -20.12
C ILE A 157 -14.51 9.15 -20.32
N ASN A 158 -15.48 9.20 -21.23
CA ASN A 158 -16.24 10.42 -21.52
C ASN A 158 -17.03 10.91 -20.30
N THR A 159 -17.64 9.99 -19.56
CA THR A 159 -18.38 10.29 -18.32
C THR A 159 -17.45 10.81 -17.23
N LEU A 160 -16.30 10.15 -17.05
CA LEU A 160 -15.30 10.57 -16.08
C LEU A 160 -14.73 11.96 -16.41
N ARG A 161 -14.35 12.20 -17.68
CA ARG A 161 -13.85 13.50 -18.14
C ARG A 161 -14.87 14.60 -17.96
N ALA A 162 -16.13 14.36 -18.31
CA ALA A 162 -17.21 15.34 -18.14
C ALA A 162 -17.42 15.74 -16.67
N HIS A 163 -17.24 14.81 -15.73
CA HIS A 163 -17.28 15.10 -14.30
C HIS A 163 -16.07 15.94 -13.86
N ILE A 164 -14.85 15.56 -14.27
CA ILE A 164 -13.62 16.27 -13.88
C ILE A 164 -13.58 17.70 -14.41
N THR A 165 -14.12 17.96 -15.60
CA THR A 165 -14.21 19.34 -16.14
C THR A 165 -15.00 20.27 -15.22
N LYS A 166 -16.00 19.77 -14.49
CA LYS A 166 -16.80 20.59 -13.55
C LYS A 166 -16.04 20.95 -12.28
N GLU A 167 -15.14 20.07 -11.84
CA GLU A 167 -14.40 20.19 -10.57
C GLU A 167 -12.93 20.59 -10.79
N GLN A 168 -12.58 21.02 -12.01
CA GLN A 168 -11.19 21.21 -12.44
C GLN A 168 -10.43 22.21 -11.57
N GLU A 169 -11.07 23.29 -11.13
CA GLU A 169 -10.42 24.33 -10.32
C GLU A 169 -9.86 23.78 -9.00
N GLN A 170 -10.65 22.98 -8.28
CA GLN A 170 -10.23 22.37 -7.02
C GLN A 170 -9.11 21.35 -7.24
N LEU A 171 -9.18 20.58 -8.33
CA LEU A 171 -8.17 19.57 -8.66
C LEU A 171 -6.83 20.17 -9.09
N VAL A 172 -6.86 21.34 -9.74
CA VAL A 172 -5.67 22.15 -10.05
C VAL A 172 -5.06 22.67 -8.75
N GLN A 173 -5.88 23.20 -7.85
CA GLN A 173 -5.42 23.71 -6.55
C GLN A 173 -4.73 22.62 -5.72
N ASP A 174 -5.30 21.41 -5.70
CA ASP A 174 -4.76 20.25 -5.00
C ASP A 174 -3.55 19.61 -5.70
N ARG A 175 -3.23 20.05 -6.92
CA ARG A 175 -2.16 19.50 -7.79
C ARG A 175 -2.30 18.00 -8.09
N ASN A 176 -3.53 17.50 -8.17
CA ASN A 176 -3.81 16.07 -8.35
C ASN A 176 -4.28 15.70 -9.77
N LEU A 177 -4.32 16.66 -10.71
CA LEU A 177 -4.76 16.40 -12.10
C LEU A 177 -4.00 15.26 -12.79
N GLY A 178 -2.69 15.16 -12.59
CA GLY A 178 -1.88 14.10 -13.20
C GLY A 178 -2.26 12.70 -12.71
N LEU A 179 -2.61 12.55 -11.44
CA LEU A 179 -3.06 11.27 -10.87
C LEU A 179 -4.48 10.93 -11.31
N ILE A 180 -5.37 11.92 -11.36
CA ILE A 180 -6.75 11.72 -11.84
C ILE A 180 -6.77 11.28 -13.30
N ASN A 181 -5.97 11.92 -14.16
CA ASN A 181 -5.89 11.52 -15.57
C ASN A 181 -5.37 10.08 -15.70
N GLN A 182 -4.36 9.69 -14.91
CA GLN A 182 -3.89 8.30 -14.87
C GLN A 182 -4.98 7.32 -14.40
N ALA A 183 -5.81 7.70 -13.43
CA ALA A 183 -6.95 6.88 -13.02
C ALA A 183 -7.99 6.75 -14.14
N ILE A 184 -8.31 7.84 -14.85
CA ILE A 184 -9.23 7.83 -15.99
C ILE A 184 -8.71 6.92 -17.11
N ASP A 185 -7.44 7.05 -17.47
CA ASP A 185 -6.81 6.25 -18.53
C ASP A 185 -6.79 4.75 -18.18
N ARG A 186 -6.74 4.43 -16.88
CA ARG A 186 -6.86 3.05 -16.37
C ARG A 186 -8.31 2.53 -16.30
N SER A 187 -9.33 3.39 -16.41
CA SER A 187 -10.72 2.97 -16.22
C SER A 187 -11.21 1.87 -17.18
N PRO A 188 -10.86 1.90 -18.49
CA PRO A 188 -11.18 0.80 -19.42
C PRO A 188 -10.70 -0.57 -18.96
N VAL A 189 -9.49 -0.64 -18.42
CA VAL A 189 -8.88 -1.88 -17.91
C VAL A 189 -9.73 -2.45 -16.78
N TRP A 190 -10.18 -1.62 -15.85
CA TRP A 190 -11.03 -2.06 -14.73
C TRP A 190 -12.44 -2.45 -15.16
N LEU A 191 -13.03 -1.78 -16.17
CA LEU A 191 -14.29 -2.20 -16.77
C LEU A 191 -14.17 -3.59 -17.43
N ILE A 192 -13.11 -3.82 -18.20
CA ILE A 192 -12.85 -5.12 -18.82
C ILE A 192 -12.63 -6.19 -17.75
N LYS A 193 -11.85 -5.91 -16.70
CA LYS A 193 -11.63 -6.84 -15.59
C LYS A 193 -12.91 -7.17 -14.82
N LYS A 194 -13.84 -6.21 -14.71
CA LYS A 194 -15.17 -6.47 -14.14
C LYS A 194 -15.98 -7.45 -15.00
N LEU A 195 -15.88 -7.35 -16.33
CA LEU A 195 -16.55 -8.28 -17.25
C LEU A 195 -16.01 -9.71 -17.13
N THR A 196 -14.72 -9.90 -16.84
CA THR A 196 -14.15 -11.26 -16.66
C THR A 196 -14.73 -11.99 -15.44
N ALA A 197 -15.29 -11.26 -14.46
CA ALA A 197 -15.92 -11.86 -13.29
C ALA A 197 -17.29 -12.48 -13.60
N THR A 198 -17.95 -12.04 -14.67
CA THR A 198 -19.33 -12.46 -15.01
C THR A 198 -19.43 -13.22 -16.33
N TYR A 199 -18.48 -13.04 -17.24
CA TYR A 199 -18.50 -13.63 -18.57
C TYR A 199 -17.29 -14.54 -18.79
N LEU A 200 -17.55 -15.75 -19.30
CA LEU A 200 -16.50 -16.63 -19.80
C LEU A 200 -16.07 -16.24 -21.22
N THR A 201 -17.03 -15.89 -22.07
CA THR A 201 -16.81 -15.51 -23.47
C THR A 201 -17.63 -14.26 -23.79
N LEU A 202 -17.03 -13.27 -24.46
CA LEU A 202 -17.71 -12.03 -24.84
C LEU A 202 -17.14 -11.48 -26.15
N GLY A 203 -17.99 -10.96 -27.03
CA GLY A 203 -17.55 -10.33 -28.28
C GLY A 203 -16.86 -8.98 -28.06
N LEU A 204 -15.87 -8.64 -28.90
CA LEU A 204 -15.16 -7.35 -28.82
C LEU A 204 -16.12 -6.15 -28.92
N ALA A 205 -17.14 -6.22 -29.77
CA ALA A 205 -18.13 -5.15 -29.90
C ALA A 205 -18.96 -4.94 -28.61
N ASP A 206 -19.28 -6.03 -27.89
CA ASP A 206 -20.02 -5.94 -26.62
C ASP A 206 -19.15 -5.32 -25.53
N ILE A 207 -17.86 -5.70 -25.49
CA ILE A 207 -16.86 -5.09 -24.60
C ILE A 207 -16.71 -3.60 -24.92
N GLY A 208 -16.62 -3.24 -26.20
CA GLY A 208 -16.52 -1.85 -26.66
C GLY A 208 -17.69 -0.99 -26.19
N ARG A 209 -18.93 -1.50 -26.27
CA ARG A 209 -20.12 -0.78 -25.76
C ARG A 209 -20.08 -0.53 -24.26
N GLU A 210 -19.65 -1.51 -23.47
CA GLU A 210 -19.55 -1.34 -22.01
C GLU A 210 -18.47 -0.31 -21.65
N VAL A 211 -17.30 -0.42 -22.28
CA VAL A 211 -16.13 0.45 -22.03
C VAL A 211 -16.31 1.85 -22.61
N GLY A 212 -17.16 2.01 -23.63
CA GLY A 212 -17.39 3.27 -24.34
C GLY A 212 -16.37 3.55 -25.44
N ILE A 213 -15.83 2.51 -26.08
CA ILE A 213 -14.89 2.59 -27.21
C ILE A 213 -15.53 1.88 -28.40
N GLU A 214 -15.71 2.61 -29.50
CA GLU A 214 -16.37 2.11 -30.72
C GLU A 214 -15.43 1.29 -31.61
N SER A 215 -14.12 1.47 -31.46
CA SER A 215 -13.12 0.78 -32.27
C SER A 215 -12.77 -0.58 -31.66
N ASP A 216 -13.16 -1.65 -32.35
CA ASP A 216 -12.77 -3.02 -32.01
C ASP A 216 -11.24 -3.20 -31.97
N GLU A 217 -10.51 -2.46 -32.81
CA GLU A 217 -9.05 -2.53 -32.86
C GLU A 217 -8.41 -1.92 -31.61
N GLU A 218 -8.98 -0.84 -31.08
CA GLU A 218 -8.53 -0.22 -29.84
C GLU A 218 -8.80 -1.11 -28.63
N ILE A 219 -10.00 -1.72 -28.56
CA ILE A 219 -10.32 -2.71 -27.52
C ILE A 219 -9.38 -3.92 -27.60
N ARG A 220 -9.11 -4.43 -28.79
CA ARG A 220 -8.16 -5.53 -29.00
C ARG A 220 -6.77 -5.15 -28.47
N ALA A 221 -6.28 -3.96 -28.79
CA ALA A 221 -4.99 -3.48 -28.30
C ALA A 221 -4.94 -3.39 -26.78
N ILE A 222 -6.00 -2.90 -26.13
CA ILE A 222 -6.11 -2.84 -24.66
C ILE A 222 -6.07 -4.24 -24.06
N ILE A 223 -6.85 -5.19 -24.60
CA ILE A 223 -6.90 -6.57 -24.09
C ILE A 223 -5.54 -7.26 -24.25
N LEU A 224 -4.86 -7.08 -25.38
CA LEU A 224 -3.51 -7.60 -25.58
C LEU A 224 -2.51 -7.01 -24.58
N ALA A 225 -2.55 -5.69 -24.35
CA ALA A 225 -1.71 -5.05 -23.35
C ALA A 225 -2.00 -5.57 -21.93
N MET A 226 -3.25 -5.86 -21.59
CA MET A 226 -3.63 -6.46 -20.31
C MET A 226 -3.12 -7.90 -20.17
N ILE A 227 -3.11 -8.69 -21.25
CA ILE A 227 -2.54 -10.04 -21.27
C ILE A 227 -1.02 -9.97 -21.09
N ASP A 228 -0.33 -9.09 -21.81
CA ASP A 228 1.12 -8.90 -21.72
C ASP A 228 1.56 -8.41 -20.33
N ALA A 229 0.76 -7.56 -19.71
CA ALA A 229 0.97 -7.10 -18.33
C ALA A 229 0.61 -8.15 -17.27
N GLY A 230 0.00 -9.28 -17.66
CA GLY A 230 -0.46 -10.34 -16.76
C GLY A 230 -1.66 -9.94 -15.90
N GLU A 231 -2.42 -8.92 -16.30
CA GLU A 231 -3.59 -8.42 -15.56
C GLU A 231 -4.84 -9.30 -15.78
N ILE A 232 -4.95 -9.92 -16.96
CA ILE A 232 -5.97 -10.91 -17.31
C ILE A 232 -5.34 -12.08 -18.07
N ASN A 233 -5.99 -13.24 -18.01
CA ASN A 233 -5.67 -14.37 -18.87
C ASN A 233 -6.84 -14.56 -19.85
N ALA A 234 -6.60 -14.29 -21.12
CA ALA A 234 -7.65 -14.33 -22.14
C ALA A 234 -7.06 -14.72 -23.50
N THR A 235 -7.92 -15.26 -24.38
CA THR A 235 -7.59 -15.59 -25.76
C THR A 235 -8.58 -14.92 -26.71
N ILE A 236 -8.10 -14.43 -27.85
CA ILE A 236 -8.92 -13.76 -28.86
C ILE A 236 -9.03 -14.68 -30.07
N SER A 237 -10.25 -15.04 -30.42
CA SER A 237 -10.56 -15.89 -31.58
C SER A 237 -10.70 -15.06 -32.86
N ALA A 238 -10.62 -15.73 -34.02
CA ALA A 238 -10.72 -15.08 -35.34
C ALA A 238 -12.10 -14.47 -35.64
N ASP A 239 -13.12 -14.87 -34.88
CA ASP A 239 -14.49 -14.35 -34.92
C ASP A 239 -14.70 -13.10 -34.05
N ASN A 240 -13.63 -12.49 -33.54
CA ASN A 240 -13.66 -11.35 -32.61
C ASN A 240 -14.30 -11.65 -31.24
N THR A 241 -14.32 -12.93 -30.84
CA THR A 241 -14.74 -13.33 -29.49
C THR A 241 -13.54 -13.45 -28.56
N VAL A 242 -13.65 -12.89 -27.35
CA VAL A 242 -12.66 -12.99 -26.27
C VAL A 242 -13.11 -14.05 -25.28
N THR A 243 -12.26 -15.05 -25.03
CA THR A 243 -12.49 -16.09 -24.02
C THR A 243 -11.57 -15.82 -22.84
N PHE A 244 -12.15 -15.55 -21.68
CA PHE A 244 -11.44 -15.35 -20.43
C PHE A 244 -11.15 -16.70 -19.77
N ALA A 245 -9.99 -16.79 -19.12
CA ALA A 245 -9.57 -17.97 -18.38
C ALA A 245 -9.12 -17.56 -16.98
N ASP A 246 -9.49 -18.35 -15.98
CA ASP A 246 -9.03 -18.09 -14.61
C ASP A 246 -7.54 -18.43 -14.48
N VAL A 247 -6.81 -17.59 -13.75
CA VAL A 247 -5.43 -17.87 -13.39
C VAL A 247 -5.45 -18.85 -12.22
N VAL A 248 -5.09 -20.11 -12.48
CA VAL A 248 -4.84 -21.08 -11.40
C VAL A 248 -3.51 -20.72 -10.75
N PRO A 249 -3.46 -20.32 -9.47
CA PRO A 249 -2.22 -20.00 -8.79
C PRO A 249 -1.33 -21.24 -8.76
N LYS A 250 -0.16 -21.17 -9.38
CA LYS A 250 0.86 -22.23 -9.29
C LYS A 250 1.90 -21.78 -8.28
N PHE A 251 1.93 -22.42 -7.12
CA PHE A 251 2.96 -22.19 -6.12
C PHE A 251 4.13 -23.13 -6.38
N SER A 252 5.33 -22.58 -6.62
CA SER A 252 6.53 -23.39 -6.67
C SER A 252 7.02 -23.69 -5.25
N LYS A 253 7.84 -24.75 -5.09
CA LYS A 253 8.49 -25.03 -3.82
C LYS A 253 9.35 -23.84 -3.34
N ASP A 254 10.03 -23.18 -4.27
CA ASP A 254 10.88 -22.02 -3.96
C ASP A 254 10.06 -20.82 -3.43
N ASP A 255 8.85 -20.61 -3.95
CA ASP A 255 7.95 -19.56 -3.45
C ASP A 255 7.50 -19.87 -2.02
N LEU A 256 7.16 -21.14 -1.76
CA LEU A 256 6.78 -21.61 -0.42
C LEU A 256 7.94 -21.45 0.57
N ASP A 257 9.15 -21.83 0.18
CA ASP A 257 10.35 -21.71 1.01
C ASP A 257 10.66 -20.24 1.33
N ARG A 258 10.52 -19.33 0.35
CA ARG A 258 10.68 -17.87 0.57
C ARG A 258 9.65 -17.31 1.56
N ILE A 259 8.38 -17.65 1.38
CA ILE A 259 7.29 -17.20 2.26
C ILE A 259 7.54 -17.74 3.69
N LEU A 260 7.99 -18.98 3.82
CA LEU A 260 8.30 -19.59 5.11
C LEU A 260 9.46 -18.89 5.83
N VAL A 261 10.53 -18.55 5.12
CA VAL A 261 11.65 -17.76 5.67
C VAL A 261 11.16 -16.39 6.14
N GLN A 262 10.37 -15.69 5.32
CA GLN A 262 9.81 -14.39 5.68
C GLN A 262 8.94 -14.50 6.94
N ALA A 263 8.07 -15.52 7.03
CA ALA A 263 7.24 -15.76 8.20
C ALA A 263 8.07 -16.02 9.47
N GLN A 264 9.16 -16.78 9.36
CA GLN A 264 10.09 -17.03 10.47
C GLN A 264 10.77 -15.74 10.95
N GLU A 265 11.21 -14.88 10.02
CA GLU A 265 11.82 -13.59 10.35
C GLU A 265 10.84 -12.67 11.09
N HIS A 266 9.59 -12.59 10.61
CA HIS A 266 8.54 -11.80 11.26
C HIS A 266 8.22 -12.34 12.66
N ASN A 267 8.15 -13.66 12.81
CA ASN A 267 7.91 -14.30 14.10
C ASN A 267 9.05 -14.01 15.09
N ARG A 268 10.31 -14.05 14.63
CA ARG A 268 11.45 -13.67 15.48
C ARG A 268 11.37 -12.22 15.94
N ALA A 269 11.07 -11.28 15.02
CA ALA A 269 10.92 -9.87 15.36
C ALA A 269 9.77 -9.65 16.36
N LEU A 270 8.65 -10.36 16.19
CA LEU A 270 7.50 -10.28 17.09
C LEU A 270 7.83 -10.79 18.49
N LEU A 271 8.56 -11.91 18.59
CA LEU A 271 9.03 -12.44 19.87
C LEU A 271 9.99 -11.47 20.58
N ASP A 272 10.83 -10.76 19.85
CA ASP A 272 11.73 -9.76 20.43
C ASP A 272 10.95 -8.56 20.99
N VAL A 273 9.92 -8.10 20.27
CA VAL A 273 9.00 -7.05 20.75
C VAL A 273 8.22 -7.53 21.97
N GLU A 274 7.69 -8.76 21.95
CA GLU A 274 6.96 -9.34 23.07
C GLU A 274 7.83 -9.41 24.33
N ARG A 275 9.08 -9.88 24.21
CA ARG A 275 10.03 -9.90 25.32
C ARG A 275 10.32 -8.51 25.86
N ALA A 276 10.48 -7.51 25.00
CA ALA A 276 10.71 -6.14 25.41
C ALA A 276 9.50 -5.55 26.16
N VAL A 277 8.28 -5.80 25.68
CA VAL A 277 7.04 -5.39 26.36
C VAL A 277 6.90 -6.07 27.72
N ASN A 278 7.12 -7.39 27.78
CA ASN A 278 7.00 -8.17 29.03
C ASN A 278 8.04 -7.77 30.08
N ALA A 279 9.23 -7.31 29.65
CA ALA A 279 10.27 -6.79 30.54
C ALA A 279 10.06 -5.31 30.93
N SER A 280 9.11 -4.60 30.30
CA SER A 280 8.90 -3.17 30.56
C SER A 280 8.31 -2.93 31.96
N LYS A 281 8.82 -1.90 32.64
CA LYS A 281 8.34 -1.52 33.98
C LYS A 281 6.84 -1.22 33.99
N GLU A 282 6.33 -0.60 32.93
CA GLU A 282 4.92 -0.23 32.78
C GLU A 282 4.02 -1.45 32.71
N TYR A 283 4.43 -2.46 31.92
CA TYR A 283 3.72 -3.73 31.84
C TYR A 283 3.74 -4.46 33.19
N LEU A 284 4.92 -4.61 33.80
CA LEU A 284 5.07 -5.28 35.09
C LEU A 284 4.27 -4.59 36.21
N THR A 285 4.25 -3.25 36.24
CA THR A 285 3.48 -2.48 37.22
C THR A 285 1.97 -2.70 37.05
N LYS A 286 1.47 -2.75 35.80
CA LYS A 286 0.05 -3.05 35.53
C LYS A 286 -0.29 -4.51 35.87
N ALA A 287 0.57 -5.46 35.52
CA ALA A 287 0.38 -6.87 35.82
C ALA A 287 0.35 -7.15 37.33
N MET A 288 1.20 -6.48 38.11
CA MET A 288 1.19 -6.58 39.58
C MET A 288 -0.07 -5.93 40.18
N LYS A 289 -0.52 -4.77 39.68
CA LYS A 289 -1.77 -4.14 40.14
C LYS A 289 -3.01 -4.99 39.88
N HIS A 290 -3.11 -5.62 38.70
CA HIS A 290 -4.22 -6.54 38.41
C HIS A 290 -4.19 -7.80 39.28
N LYS A 291 -3.01 -8.23 39.74
CA LYS A 291 -2.88 -9.34 40.68
C LYS A 291 -3.34 -8.97 42.10
N ASP A 292 -3.19 -7.71 42.49
CA ASP A 292 -3.66 -7.20 43.79
C ASP A 292 -5.17 -6.87 43.79
N ASP A 293 -5.75 -6.48 42.65
CA ASP A 293 -7.21 -6.28 42.47
C ASP A 293 -7.98 -7.62 42.30
N ALA A 294 -7.30 -8.69 41.87
CA ALA A 294 -7.86 -10.04 41.78
C ALA A 294 -7.85 -10.73 43.15
N GLY A 295 -8.61 -10.20 44.10
CA GLY A 295 -8.97 -10.94 45.32
C GLY A 295 -9.83 -12.15 44.97
N TRP A 296 -9.20 -13.32 44.81
CA TRP A 296 -9.80 -14.67 44.87
C TRP A 296 -11.29 -14.79 44.44
N GLY A 297 -11.60 -14.36 43.21
CA GLY A 297 -12.81 -14.71 42.50
C GLY A 297 -12.40 -15.43 41.21
N ILE A 298 -12.74 -16.70 41.09
CA ILE A 298 -12.61 -17.44 39.84
C ILE A 298 -13.59 -16.80 38.85
N GLU A 299 -13.10 -15.97 37.93
CA GLU A 299 -13.91 -15.48 36.80
C GLU A 299 -13.79 -16.49 35.65
N GLU A 300 -14.86 -17.26 35.49
CA GLU A 300 -15.09 -18.34 34.53
C GLU A 300 -15.48 -17.81 33.12
N ASP A 301 -14.98 -16.63 32.72
CA ASP A 301 -15.37 -15.97 31.45
C ASP A 301 -14.23 -15.88 30.42
N MET A 302 -13.11 -16.60 30.64
CA MET A 302 -11.97 -16.63 29.71
C MET A 302 -12.01 -17.80 28.71
N PHE A 303 -13.19 -18.29 28.33
CA PHE A 303 -13.36 -19.26 27.24
C PHE A 303 -14.46 -18.83 26.24
N PRO A 304 -14.23 -18.96 24.92
CA PRO A 304 -15.21 -18.61 23.91
C PRO A 304 -16.44 -19.55 23.95
N PRO A 305 -17.66 -19.07 23.63
CA PRO A 305 -18.87 -19.88 23.72
C PRO A 305 -18.90 -20.88 22.57
N GLY A 306 -18.88 -22.17 22.92
CA GLY A 306 -19.14 -23.26 21.99
C GLY A 306 -17.98 -24.25 21.92
N ILE A 307 -17.94 -25.18 22.89
CA ILE A 307 -17.73 -26.63 22.76
C ILE A 307 -17.78 -27.18 24.19
N SER A 308 -18.97 -27.55 24.65
CA SER A 308 -19.14 -28.52 25.73
C SER A 308 -20.50 -29.23 25.54
N GLY A 309 -20.50 -30.16 24.59
CA GLY A 309 -21.54 -31.18 24.51
C GLY A 309 -21.45 -32.07 25.74
N GLY A 310 -22.27 -31.77 26.75
CA GLY A 310 -22.53 -32.67 27.87
C GLY A 310 -23.47 -33.79 27.43
N THR A 311 -22.91 -34.97 27.16
CA THR A 311 -23.63 -36.24 27.21
C THR A 311 -24.17 -36.46 28.62
N ALA A 312 -25.46 -36.15 28.81
CA ALA A 312 -26.24 -36.64 29.94
C ALA A 312 -26.80 -38.02 29.56
N TRP A 313 -26.27 -39.07 30.18
CA TRP A 313 -26.92 -40.37 30.21
C TRP A 313 -28.16 -40.27 31.10
N ALA A 314 -29.30 -40.67 30.56
CA ALA A 314 -30.50 -40.94 31.34
C ALA A 314 -30.48 -42.43 31.73
N GLU A 315 -30.51 -42.71 33.02
CA GLU A 315 -30.97 -43.99 33.56
C GLU A 315 -32.21 -43.70 34.43
N ASP A 316 -33.26 -44.46 34.12
CA ASP A 316 -34.60 -44.64 34.70
C ASP A 316 -35.60 -43.46 34.74
#